data_AF-A0A1G1CMI1-F1
#
_entry.id   AF-A0A1G1CMI1-F1
#
_cell.length_a   1.000
_cell.length_b   1.000
_cell.length_c   1.000
_cell.angle_alpha   90.00
_cell.angle_beta   90.00
_cell.angle_gamma   90.00
#
_symmetry.space_group_name_H-M   'P 1'
#
loop_
_entity.id
_entity.type
_entity.pdbx_description
1 polymer ?
#
loop_
_entity_poly.entity_id
_entity_poly.type
_entity_poly.pdbx_seq_one_letter_code
_entity_poly.pdbx_strand_id
1 'polypeptide(L)'
;MFLSVSRVGRQTQTPLLRSLSQELLRFLAHHERLQKLVHFGGELTGDVKHLLALGEQLETFFDQTEDMTIPVAVNAVALASIWAGMWQGYDLSQMRLKVHDLVKRYYSEDRVRAQLDNMIKTYSDFSQLTDAVKAMPDLIMGVAKEN
;
A
#
# COMPACT_ATOMS: atom_id res chain seq x y z
N MET A 1 -9.36 -11.35 9.20
CA MET A 1 -8.45 -11.53 10.36
C MET A 1 -8.62 -10.32 11.31
N PHE A 2 -9.33 -10.45 12.45
CA PHE A 2 -9.72 -9.32 13.32
C PHE A 2 -9.31 -9.51 14.81
N LEU A 3 -8.16 -10.13 15.08
CA LEU A 3 -7.70 -10.36 16.46
C LEU A 3 -6.46 -9.54 16.87
N SER A 4 -5.95 -8.64 16.02
CA SER A 4 -4.86 -7.74 16.40
C SER A 4 -5.36 -6.52 17.18
N VAL A 5 -5.37 -6.63 18.51
CA VAL A 5 -5.56 -5.49 19.41
C VAL A 5 -4.21 -4.89 19.80
N SER A 6 -3.88 -3.72 19.25
CA SER A 6 -2.75 -2.93 19.75
C SER A 6 -3.18 -2.17 21.01
N ARG A 7 -2.87 -2.69 22.20
CA ARG A 7 -3.22 -2.06 23.49
C ARG A 7 -2.56 -0.69 23.72
N VAL A 8 -1.59 -0.32 22.87
CA VAL A 8 -0.80 0.92 22.94
C VAL A 8 -0.82 1.73 21.62
N GLY A 9 -1.47 1.21 20.57
CA GLY A 9 -1.12 1.53 19.17
C GLY A 9 -1.59 2.87 18.60
N ARG A 10 -2.50 3.60 19.25
CA ARG A 10 -3.00 4.89 18.73
C ARG A 10 -2.22 6.11 19.21
N GLN A 11 -1.38 5.99 20.25
CA GLN A 11 -0.65 7.12 20.83
C GLN A 11 0.72 7.40 20.17
N THR A 12 1.28 6.45 19.42
CA THR A 12 2.58 6.58 18.74
C THR A 12 2.48 6.72 17.22
N GLN A 13 1.28 6.59 16.66
CA GLN A 13 1.04 6.71 15.22
C GLN A 13 0.92 8.17 14.81
N THR A 14 1.60 8.54 13.72
CA THR A 14 1.37 9.83 13.05
C THR A 14 -0.09 9.92 12.58
N PRO A 15 -0.65 11.13 12.42
CA PRO A 15 -2.01 11.32 11.88
C PRO A 15 -2.24 10.52 10.58
N LEU A 16 -1.23 10.51 9.71
CA LEU A 16 -1.23 9.75 8.46
C LEU A 16 -1.40 8.25 8.68
N LEU A 17 -0.56 7.63 9.52
CA LEU A 17 -0.65 6.19 9.79
C LEU A 17 -2.00 5.82 10.41
N ARG A 18 -2.57 6.72 11.21
CA ARG A 18 -3.88 6.53 11.81
C ARG A 18 -5.02 6.65 10.79
N SER A 19 -4.91 7.55 9.82
CA SER A 19 -5.84 7.66 8.68
C SER A 19 -5.75 6.41 7.81
N LEU A 20 -4.53 6.06 7.37
CA LEU A 20 -4.23 4.87 6.57
C LEU A 20 -4.78 3.59 7.23
N SER A 21 -4.52 3.39 8.52
CA SER A 21 -4.99 2.19 9.23
C SER A 21 -6.52 2.12 9.31
N GLN A 22 -7.19 3.26 9.47
CA GLN A 22 -8.65 3.30 9.49
C GLN A 22 -9.24 2.97 8.11
N GLU A 23 -8.65 3.50 7.04
CA GLU A 23 -9.11 3.21 5.68
C GLU A 23 -8.87 1.75 5.32
N LEU A 24 -7.68 1.22 5.60
CA LEU A 24 -7.36 -0.21 5.41
C LEU A 24 -8.37 -1.11 6.14
N LEU A 25 -8.62 -0.86 7.43
CA LEU A 25 -9.54 -1.69 8.21
C LEU A 25 -10.98 -1.62 7.69
N ARG A 26 -11.45 -0.42 7.32
CA ARG A 26 -12.78 -0.24 6.72
C ARG A 26 -12.88 -1.00 5.39
N PHE A 27 -11.86 -0.89 4.55
CA PHE A 27 -11.79 -1.57 3.27
C PHE A 27 -11.75 -3.09 3.44
N LEU A 28 -10.85 -3.63 4.26
CA LEU A 28 -10.72 -5.09 4.47
C LEU A 28 -12.01 -5.68 5.05
N ALA A 29 -12.70 -4.96 5.95
CA ALA A 29 -14.01 -5.38 6.46
C ALA A 29 -15.09 -5.40 5.36
N HIS A 30 -15.03 -4.49 4.40
CA HIS A 30 -15.94 -4.46 3.26
C HIS A 30 -15.59 -5.55 2.23
N HIS A 31 -14.30 -5.70 1.91
CA HIS A 31 -13.76 -6.72 1.01
C HIS A 31 -14.14 -8.13 1.46
N GLU A 32 -13.97 -8.46 2.75
CA GLU A 32 -14.35 -9.78 3.28
C GLU A 32 -15.85 -10.09 3.06
N ARG A 33 -16.72 -9.07 3.14
CA ARG A 33 -18.15 -9.24 2.86
C ARG A 33 -18.39 -9.45 1.37
N LEU A 34 -17.69 -8.73 0.50
CA LEU A 34 -17.79 -8.89 -0.95
C LEU A 34 -17.32 -10.27 -1.40
N GLN A 35 -16.17 -10.77 -0.90
CA GLN A 35 -15.69 -12.12 -1.20
C GLN A 35 -16.74 -13.19 -0.89
N LYS A 36 -17.44 -13.07 0.25
CA LYS A 36 -18.54 -13.99 0.61
C LYS A 36 -19.69 -13.95 -0.39
N LEU A 37 -19.99 -12.78 -0.96
CA LEU A 37 -21.06 -12.61 -1.95
C LEU A 37 -20.67 -13.14 -3.34
N VAL A 38 -19.39 -13.04 -3.72
CA VAL A 38 -18.86 -13.52 -5.01
C VAL A 38 -19.05 -15.04 -5.17
N HIS A 39 -18.95 -15.81 -4.09
CA HIS A 39 -19.21 -17.26 -4.11
C HIS A 39 -20.62 -17.64 -4.57
N PHE A 40 -21.58 -16.70 -4.58
CA PHE A 40 -22.95 -16.94 -5.03
C PHE A 40 -23.19 -16.68 -6.53
N GLY A 41 -22.12 -16.53 -7.33
CA GLY A 41 -22.16 -16.72 -8.79
C GLY A 41 -22.94 -15.65 -9.58
N GLY A 42 -23.30 -14.52 -8.97
CA GLY A 42 -23.86 -13.38 -9.70
C GLY A 42 -22.81 -12.70 -10.58
N GLU A 43 -23.24 -12.11 -11.70
CA GLU A 43 -22.36 -11.27 -12.52
C GLU A 43 -21.80 -10.11 -11.70
N LEU A 44 -20.48 -10.06 -11.57
CA LEU A 44 -19.80 -8.99 -10.84
C LEU A 44 -19.72 -7.74 -11.71
N THR A 45 -20.13 -6.61 -11.15
CA THR A 45 -19.94 -5.29 -11.78
C THR A 45 -18.45 -4.95 -11.87
N GLY A 46 -18.09 -4.02 -12.76
CA GLY A 46 -16.70 -3.55 -12.91
C GLY A 46 -16.10 -3.04 -11.60
N ASP A 47 -16.86 -2.28 -10.83
CA ASP A 47 -16.44 -1.74 -9.54
C ASP A 47 -16.13 -2.84 -8.52
N VAL A 48 -16.97 -3.88 -8.47
CA VAL A 48 -16.75 -5.02 -7.55
C VAL A 48 -15.50 -5.79 -7.95
N LYS A 49 -15.25 -5.99 -9.25
CA LYS A 49 -14.01 -6.64 -9.73
C LYS A 49 -12.77 -5.83 -9.33
N HIS A 50 -12.84 -4.50 -9.42
CA HIS A 50 -11.72 -3.64 -9.02
C HIS A 50 -11.46 -3.70 -7.52
N LEU A 51 -12.50 -3.68 -6.68
CA LEU A 51 -12.38 -3.82 -5.24
C LEU A 51 -11.77 -5.17 -4.83
N LEU A 52 -12.16 -6.25 -5.50
CA LEU A 52 -11.59 -7.58 -5.26
C LEU A 52 -10.11 -7.64 -5.64
N ALA A 53 -9.75 -7.14 -6.82
CA ALA A 53 -8.37 -7.09 -7.26
C ALA A 53 -7.50 -6.26 -6.31
N LEU A 54 -7.98 -5.12 -5.83
CA LEU A 54 -7.27 -4.32 -4.83
C LEU A 54 -7.07 -5.08 -3.51
N GLY A 55 -8.08 -5.82 -3.06
CA GLY A 55 -7.97 -6.64 -1.85
C GLY A 55 -6.97 -7.78 -1.99
N GLU A 56 -6.97 -8.48 -3.12
CA GLU A 56 -5.96 -9.50 -3.43
C GLU A 56 -4.53 -8.94 -3.41
N GLN A 57 -4.33 -7.73 -3.93
CA GLN A 57 -3.03 -7.06 -3.91
C GLN A 57 -2.59 -6.66 -2.50
N LEU A 58 -3.52 -6.18 -1.67
CA LEU A 58 -3.23 -5.87 -0.28
C LEU A 58 -2.91 -7.13 0.52
N GLU A 59 -3.65 -8.22 0.32
CA GLU A 59 -3.35 -9.52 0.94
C GLU A 59 -1.97 -10.02 0.51
N THR A 60 -1.67 -9.95 -0.79
CA THR A 60 -0.37 -10.30 -1.36
C THR A 60 0.76 -9.46 -0.78
N PHE A 61 0.53 -8.16 -0.56
CA PHE A 61 1.50 -7.27 0.09
C PHE A 61 1.73 -7.62 1.57
N PHE A 62 0.66 -7.98 2.31
CA PHE A 62 0.79 -8.34 3.72
C PHE A 62 1.35 -9.75 3.96
N ASP A 63 1.20 -10.65 2.99
CA ASP A 63 1.75 -12.02 3.06
C ASP A 63 3.26 -12.07 2.73
N GLN A 64 3.87 -10.92 2.39
CA GLN A 64 5.30 -10.86 2.13
C GLN A 64 6.09 -11.20 3.39
N THR A 65 6.75 -12.36 3.38
CA THR A 65 7.81 -12.68 4.34
C THR A 65 9.02 -11.83 3.95
N GLU A 66 9.18 -10.70 4.64
CA GLU A 66 10.26 -9.77 4.42
C GLU A 66 11.55 -10.28 5.07
N ASP A 67 12.56 -10.58 4.26
CA ASP A 67 13.91 -10.91 4.74
C ASP A 67 14.68 -9.64 5.21
N MET A 68 14.03 -8.47 5.16
CA MET A 68 14.62 -7.17 5.46
C MET A 68 13.64 -6.27 6.24
N THR A 69 14.17 -5.25 6.92
CA THR A 69 13.33 -4.28 7.64
C THR A 69 12.85 -3.19 6.69
N ILE A 70 11.53 -3.12 6.44
CA ILE A 70 10.94 -2.00 5.68
C ILE A 70 10.85 -0.74 6.57
N PRO A 71 11.40 0.40 6.13
CA PRO A 71 11.13 1.70 6.76
C PRO A 71 9.65 2.06 6.69
N VAL A 72 9.13 2.69 7.75
CA VAL A 72 7.72 3.11 7.82
C VAL A 72 7.32 4.01 6.64
N ALA A 73 8.22 4.91 6.20
CA ALA A 73 8.00 5.77 5.05
C ALA A 73 7.78 4.96 3.76
N VAL A 74 8.62 3.95 3.54
CA VAL A 74 8.53 3.07 2.38
C VAL A 74 7.24 2.25 2.42
N ASN A 75 6.89 1.69 3.58
CA ASN A 75 5.68 0.89 3.74
C ASN A 75 4.40 1.74 3.47
N ALA A 76 4.31 2.94 4.05
CA ALA A 76 3.18 3.84 3.82
C ALA A 76 3.03 4.23 2.34
N VAL A 77 4.14 4.49 1.66
CA VAL A 77 4.15 4.85 0.24
C VAL A 77 3.84 3.65 -0.66
N ALA A 78 4.35 2.45 -0.35
CA ALA A 78 4.00 1.23 -1.06
C ALA A 78 2.50 0.93 -0.96
N LEU A 79 1.92 1.05 0.24
CA LEU A 79 0.48 0.89 0.44
C LEU A 79 -0.34 1.93 -0.34
N ALA A 80 0.07 3.19 -0.33
CA ALA A 80 -0.57 4.24 -1.13
C ALA A 80 -0.46 3.94 -2.65
N SER A 81 0.63 3.32 -3.09
CA SER A 81 0.83 2.93 -4.49
C SER A 81 -0.11 1.80 -4.93
N ILE A 82 -0.28 0.79 -4.07
CA ILE A 82 -1.27 -0.28 -4.27
C ILE A 82 -2.68 0.33 -4.33
N TRP A 83 -3.00 1.20 -3.36
CA TRP A 83 -4.30 1.87 -3.28
C TRP A 83 -4.59 2.79 -4.46
N ALA A 84 -3.54 3.41 -5.02
CA ALA A 84 -3.63 4.21 -6.23
C ALA A 84 -3.87 3.37 -7.51
N GLY A 85 -3.79 2.03 -7.43
CA GLY A 85 -3.89 1.13 -8.57
C GLY A 85 -2.62 1.07 -9.43
N MET A 86 -1.50 1.62 -8.96
CA MET A 86 -0.26 1.69 -9.76
C MET A 86 0.37 0.33 -10.02
N TRP A 87 0.06 -0.65 -9.17
CA TRP A 87 0.56 -2.02 -9.31
C TRP A 87 -0.54 -2.97 -9.80
N GLN A 88 -1.62 -2.47 -10.40
CA GLN A 88 -2.68 -3.31 -10.94
C GLN A 88 -2.11 -4.35 -11.91
N GLY A 89 -2.39 -5.64 -11.66
CA GLY A 89 -1.90 -6.76 -12.48
C GLY A 89 -0.49 -7.26 -12.14
N TYR A 90 0.16 -6.69 -11.12
CA TYR A 90 1.44 -7.20 -10.64
C TYR A 90 1.23 -8.47 -9.81
N ASP A 91 2.12 -9.45 -9.98
CA ASP A 91 2.19 -10.63 -9.12
C ASP A 91 3.00 -10.39 -7.83
N LEU A 92 2.98 -11.35 -6.91
CA LEU A 92 3.70 -11.31 -5.64
C LEU A 92 5.20 -11.01 -5.82
N SER A 93 5.83 -11.62 -6.82
CA SER A 93 7.28 -11.48 -7.06
C SER A 93 7.59 -10.07 -7.56
N GLN A 94 6.79 -9.55 -8.48
CA GLN A 94 6.93 -8.19 -9.00
C GLN A 94 6.72 -7.14 -7.91
N MET A 95 5.68 -7.31 -7.08
CA MET A 95 5.42 -6.42 -5.93
C MET A 95 6.58 -6.46 -4.93
N ARG A 96 7.07 -7.65 -4.59
CA ARG A 96 8.23 -7.82 -3.69
C ARG A 96 9.48 -7.13 -4.24
N LEU A 97 9.76 -7.28 -5.54
CA LEU A 97 10.90 -6.63 -6.18
C LEU A 97 10.78 -5.09 -6.13
N LYS A 98 9.58 -4.54 -6.33
CA LYS A 98 9.35 -3.09 -6.24
C LYS A 98 9.55 -2.56 -4.83
N VAL A 99 9.03 -3.26 -3.82
CA VAL A 99 9.26 -2.89 -2.41
C VAL A 99 10.75 -2.97 -2.08
N HIS A 100 11.43 -4.05 -2.50
CA HIS A 100 12.87 -4.21 -2.30
C HIS A 100 13.70 -3.12 -2.96
N ASP A 101 13.40 -2.76 -4.21
CA ASP A 101 14.07 -1.65 -4.90
C ASP A 101 13.83 -0.32 -4.16
N LEU A 102 12.60 -0.06 -3.72
CA LEU A 102 12.27 1.16 -2.98
C LEU A 102 12.99 1.24 -1.63
N VAL A 103 13.10 0.12 -0.90
CA VAL A 103 13.89 0.03 0.34
C VAL A 103 15.37 0.26 0.06
N LYS A 104 15.93 -0.37 -0.99
CA LYS A 104 17.33 -0.18 -1.37
C LYS A 104 17.63 1.28 -1.70
N ARG A 105 16.76 1.93 -2.48
CA ARG A 105 16.88 3.35 -2.85
C ARG A 105 16.70 4.26 -1.64
N TYR A 106 15.80 3.93 -0.71
CA TYR A 106 15.66 4.65 0.56
C TYR A 106 16.96 4.66 1.38
N TYR A 107 17.68 3.54 1.44
CA TYR A 107 18.95 3.49 2.19
C TYR A 107 20.16 4.03 1.40
N SER A 108 20.13 3.97 0.07
CA SER A 108 21.28 4.32 -0.78
C SER A 108 21.25 5.75 -1.31
N GLU A 109 20.06 6.36 -1.43
CA GLU A 109 19.87 7.67 -2.04
C GLU A 109 19.24 8.67 -1.04
N ASP A 110 20.06 9.62 -0.57
CA ASP A 110 19.62 10.67 0.37
C ASP A 110 18.41 11.47 -0.12
N ARG A 111 18.33 11.68 -1.44
CA ARG A 111 17.21 12.39 -2.07
C ARG A 111 15.91 11.62 -1.93
N VAL A 112 15.92 10.32 -2.25
CA VAL A 112 14.74 9.44 -2.14
C VAL A 112 14.30 9.33 -0.69
N ARG A 113 15.26 9.12 0.22
CA ARG A 113 15.00 9.12 1.67
C ARG A 113 14.30 10.39 2.14
N ALA A 114 14.88 11.55 1.82
CA ALA A 114 14.31 12.83 2.21
C ALA A 114 12.92 13.06 1.59
N GLN A 115 12.70 12.65 0.34
CA GLN A 115 11.39 12.75 -0.31
C GLN A 115 10.35 11.87 0.40
N LEU A 116 10.63 10.59 0.62
CA LEU A 116 9.71 9.67 1.29
C LEU A 116 9.42 10.10 2.73
N ASP A 117 10.45 10.50 3.48
CA ASP A 117 10.29 11.00 4.85
C ASP A 117 9.51 12.32 4.90
N ASN A 118 9.67 13.20 3.90
CA ASN A 118 8.89 14.42 3.81
C ASN A 118 7.43 14.13 3.46
N MET A 119 7.15 13.20 2.54
CA MET A 119 5.77 12.82 2.19
C MET A 119 4.99 12.38 3.45
N ILE A 120 5.58 11.53 4.28
CA ILE A 120 4.89 11.05 5.49
C ILE A 120 4.76 12.10 6.61
N LYS A 121 5.54 13.18 6.55
CA LYS A 121 5.47 14.32 7.49
C LYS A 121 4.51 15.40 7.00
N THR A 122 4.46 15.62 5.69
CA THR A 122 3.64 16.65 5.05
C THR A 122 2.18 16.25 5.02
N TYR A 123 1.87 15.01 4.64
CA TYR A 123 0.51 14.54 4.54
C TYR A 123 0.05 13.96 5.88
N SER A 124 -1.14 14.38 6.33
CA SER A 124 -1.78 13.87 7.53
C SER A 124 -2.92 12.90 7.23
N ASP A 125 -3.28 12.77 5.95
CA ASP A 125 -4.38 11.94 5.46
C ASP A 125 -3.93 11.00 4.33
N PHE A 126 -4.50 9.79 4.29
CA PHE A 126 -4.09 8.76 3.34
C PHE A 126 -4.53 9.05 1.90
N SER A 127 -5.67 9.70 1.71
CA SER A 127 -6.11 10.12 0.37
C SER A 127 -5.11 11.09 -0.26
N GLN A 128 -4.64 12.07 0.52
CA GLN A 128 -3.63 13.03 0.08
C GLN A 128 -2.30 12.37 -0.29
N LEU A 129 -1.88 11.35 0.47
CA LEU A 129 -0.69 10.57 0.15
C LEU A 129 -0.87 9.81 -1.17
N THR A 130 -2.03 9.20 -1.37
CA THR A 130 -2.38 8.45 -2.59
C THR A 130 -2.33 9.35 -3.82
N ASP A 131 -2.86 10.57 -3.73
CA ASP A 131 -2.82 11.55 -4.81
C ASP A 131 -1.39 12.03 -5.12
N ALA A 132 -0.58 12.24 -4.06
CA ALA A 132 0.82 12.63 -4.22
C ALA A 132 1.66 11.54 -4.92
N VAL A 133 1.42 10.28 -4.58
CA VAL A 133 2.08 9.13 -5.20
C VAL A 133 1.71 9.03 -6.70
N LYS A 134 0.45 9.25 -7.06
CA LYS A 134 0.01 9.30 -8.47
C LYS A 134 0.69 10.41 -9.27
N ALA A 135 1.00 11.53 -8.61
CA ALA A 135 1.69 12.66 -9.24
C ALA A 135 3.21 12.42 -9.43
N MET A 136 3.78 11.37 -8.83
CA MET A 136 5.22 11.07 -8.87
C MET A 136 5.51 9.60 -9.25
N PRO A 137 5.06 9.12 -10.43
CA PRO A 137 5.22 7.72 -10.82
C PRO A 137 6.69 7.28 -10.93
N ASP A 138 7.59 8.16 -11.36
CA ASP A 138 9.02 7.85 -11.54
C ASP A 138 9.74 7.51 -10.23
N LEU A 139 9.30 8.13 -9.13
CA LEU A 139 9.86 7.87 -7.80
C LEU A 139 9.51 6.45 -7.34
N ILE A 140 8.27 6.03 -7.60
CA ILE A 140 7.65 4.81 -7.07
C ILE A 140 7.93 3.60 -7.95
N MET A 141 7.82 3.76 -9.27
CA MET A 141 8.05 2.67 -10.19
C MET A 141 9.54 2.39 -10.38
N GLY A 142 10.41 3.34 -10.01
CA GLY A 142 11.80 3.37 -10.44
C GLY A 142 11.83 3.57 -11.96
N VAL A 143 12.69 4.45 -12.46
CA VAL A 143 12.82 4.63 -13.91
C VAL A 143 13.02 3.25 -14.53
N ALA A 144 12.03 2.79 -15.30
CA ALA A 144 12.23 1.75 -16.28
C ALA A 144 13.18 2.38 -17.29
N LYS A 145 14.49 2.31 -17.02
CA LYS A 145 15.47 2.36 -18.08
C LYS A 145 15.33 1.03 -18.81
N GLU A 146 14.28 0.93 -19.64
CA GLU A 146 14.36 0.09 -20.82
C GLU A 146 15.53 0.62 -21.65
N ASN A 147 16.32 -0.32 -22.15
CA ASN A 147 17.58 -0.13 -22.86
C ASN A 147 17.45 0.77 -24.09
#